data_AF-T1GH77-F1
#
_entry.id   AF-T1GH77-F1
#
_cell.length_a   1.000
_cell.length_b   1.000
_cell.length_c   1.000
_cell.angle_alpha   90.00
_cell.angle_beta   90.00
_cell.angle_gamma   90.00
#
_symmetry.space_group_name_H-M   'P 1'
#
loop_
_entity.id
_entity.type
_entity.pdbx_description
1 polymer ?
#
loop_
_entity_poly.entity_id
_entity_poly.type
_entity_poly.pdbx_seq_one_letter_code
_entity_poly.pdbx_strand_id
1 'polypeptide(L)'
;VTGFCRSPQETRKSSPTGSVSSSVTPSRQLTDAEKLRKVILELVETERTYVKHLNNLLEHYLDPLKRETFLSNAEINALFGNIHEIVTFQRQFLQNLEEAVESEPDFHKFEYGAQFK
;
A
#
# COMPACT_ATOMS: atom_id res chain seq x y z
N VAL A 1 -41.22 34.56 -7.95
CA VAL A 1 -40.91 35.86 -8.58
C VAL A 1 -39.43 36.12 -8.34
N THR A 2 -38.56 35.57 -9.19
CA THR A 2 -37.95 36.23 -10.38
C THR A 2 -37.09 37.44 -10.01
N GLY A 3 -35.82 37.39 -10.39
CA GLY A 3 -34.85 38.47 -10.20
C GLY A 3 -33.47 38.03 -10.70
N PHE A 4 -33.36 37.57 -11.95
CA PHE A 4 -32.94 38.37 -13.10
C PHE A 4 -31.42 38.61 -13.13
N CYS A 5 -30.78 37.84 -14.00
CA CYS A 5 -29.39 37.97 -14.42
C CYS A 5 -29.10 39.40 -14.91
N ARG A 6 -27.94 39.94 -14.55
CA ARG A 6 -27.36 41.10 -15.24
C ARG A 6 -25.88 40.88 -15.47
N SER A 7 -25.54 40.54 -16.72
CA SER A 7 -24.18 40.49 -17.24
C SER A 7 -23.56 41.89 -17.34
N PRO A 8 -22.23 41.96 -17.46
CA PRO A 8 -21.61 42.88 -18.41
C PRO A 8 -20.91 42.10 -19.54
N GLN A 9 -21.39 42.31 -20.76
CA GLN A 9 -20.69 42.17 -22.05
C GLN A 9 -20.05 43.56 -22.34
N GLU A 10 -18.93 43.80 -23.03
CA GLU A 10 -18.10 43.09 -24.00
C GLU A 10 -16.63 43.60 -23.89
N THR A 11 -15.60 42.97 -24.46
CA THR A 11 -15.21 43.24 -25.85
C THR A 11 -14.12 42.27 -26.36
N ARG A 12 -14.41 41.70 -27.54
CA ARG A 12 -13.50 41.52 -28.69
C ARG A 12 -12.31 40.54 -28.56
N LYS A 13 -12.42 39.39 -29.23
CA LYS A 13 -11.86 39.15 -30.59
C LYS A 13 -12.01 37.69 -30.99
N SER A 14 -12.64 37.49 -32.13
CA SER A 14 -12.71 36.25 -32.91
C SER A 14 -11.32 35.70 -33.24
N SER A 15 -11.11 34.40 -33.02
CA SER A 15 -10.04 33.62 -33.65
C SER A 15 -10.55 32.19 -33.88
N PRO A 16 -10.42 31.61 -35.09
CA PRO A 16 -10.91 30.28 -35.40
C PRO A 16 -9.79 29.28 -35.16
N THR A 17 -9.85 28.53 -34.06
CA THR A 17 -8.98 27.35 -33.92
C THR A 17 -9.85 26.16 -33.62
N GLY A 18 -9.76 25.19 -34.53
CA GLY A 18 -10.64 24.05 -34.63
C GLY A 18 -10.72 23.23 -33.36
N SER A 19 -11.89 22.57 -33.24
CA SER A 19 -12.10 21.29 -32.56
C SER A 19 -10.89 20.77 -31.79
N VAL A 20 -10.76 21.20 -30.53
CA VAL A 20 -10.03 20.41 -29.55
C VAL A 20 -10.91 19.19 -29.33
N SER A 21 -10.61 18.14 -30.08
CA SER A 21 -11.04 16.79 -29.72
C SER A 21 -10.59 16.62 -28.28
N SER A 22 -11.55 16.60 -27.35
CA SER A 22 -11.30 16.15 -26.00
C SER A 22 -10.85 14.70 -26.15
N SER A 23 -9.53 14.50 -26.28
CA SER A 23 -8.91 13.20 -26.14
C SER A 23 -9.19 12.79 -24.71
N VAL A 24 -10.32 12.10 -24.56
CA VAL A 24 -10.66 11.28 -23.41
C VAL A 24 -9.42 10.45 -23.18
N THR A 25 -8.61 10.81 -22.19
CA THR A 25 -7.57 9.92 -21.70
C THR A 25 -8.34 8.66 -21.31
N PRO A 26 -8.11 7.50 -21.96
CA PRO A 26 -8.76 6.29 -21.50
C PRO A 26 -8.16 6.05 -20.12
N SER A 27 -8.94 6.31 -19.06
CA SER A 27 -8.57 5.83 -17.74
C SER A 27 -8.45 4.33 -17.91
N ARG A 28 -7.22 3.82 -17.95
CA ARG A 28 -6.96 2.40 -18.19
C ARG A 28 -7.51 1.66 -16.97
N GLN A 29 -8.76 1.21 -17.09
CA GLN A 29 -9.42 0.48 -16.02
C GLN A 29 -8.73 -0.86 -15.91
N LEU A 30 -8.25 -1.18 -14.72
CA LEU A 30 -7.60 -2.46 -14.46
C LEU A 30 -8.65 -3.58 -14.54
N THR A 31 -8.26 -4.72 -15.10
CA THR A 31 -9.06 -5.94 -15.01
C THR A 31 -9.12 -6.41 -13.55
N ASP A 32 -10.10 -7.22 -13.19
CA ASP A 32 -10.20 -7.73 -11.82
C ASP A 32 -9.02 -8.63 -11.45
N ALA A 33 -8.45 -9.35 -12.43
CA ALA A 33 -7.21 -10.11 -12.25
C ALA A 33 -6.01 -9.20 -11.98
N GLU A 34 -5.88 -8.07 -12.67
CA GLU A 34 -4.83 -7.08 -12.41
C GLU A 34 -4.97 -6.44 -11.03
N LYS A 35 -6.20 -6.14 -10.60
CA LYS A 35 -6.47 -5.62 -9.24
C LYS A 35 -6.09 -6.65 -8.19
N LEU A 36 -6.54 -7.90 -8.33
CA LEU A 36 -6.28 -8.96 -7.36
C LEU A 36 -4.77 -9.25 -7.26
N ARG A 37 -4.07 -9.32 -8.40
CA ARG A 37 -2.60 -9.40 -8.44
C ARG A 37 -1.94 -8.29 -7.64
N LYS A 38 -2.36 -7.05 -7.84
CA LYS A 38 -1.79 -5.90 -7.12
C LYS A 38 -2.03 -5.99 -5.62
N VAL A 39 -3.24 -6.35 -5.20
CA VAL A 39 -3.58 -6.51 -3.77
C VAL A 39 -2.71 -7.60 -3.13
N ILE A 40 -2.53 -8.74 -3.79
CA ILE A 40 -1.68 -9.83 -3.28
C ILE A 40 -0.23 -9.36 -3.16
N LEU A 41 0.33 -8.74 -4.20
CA LEU A 41 1.71 -8.25 -4.17
C LEU A 41 1.91 -7.14 -3.14
N GLU A 42 0.93 -6.24 -2.99
CA GLU A 42 0.95 -5.19 -1.96
C GLU A 42 0.90 -5.78 -0.56
N LEU A 43 0.09 -6.82 -0.33
CA LEU A 43 0.07 -7.54 0.95
C LEU A 43 1.45 -8.10 1.29
N VAL A 44 2.11 -8.79 0.36
CA VAL A 44 3.46 -9.34 0.61
C VAL A 44 4.48 -8.23 0.87
N GLU A 45 4.45 -7.15 0.08
CA GLU A 45 5.42 -6.06 0.21
C GLU A 45 5.24 -5.26 1.49
N THR A 46 4.00 -4.99 1.87
CA THR A 46 3.68 -4.31 3.12
C THR A 46 4.02 -5.18 4.33
N GLU A 47 3.81 -6.50 4.25
CA GLU A 47 4.24 -7.43 5.30
C GLU A 47 5.77 -7.50 5.42
N ARG A 48 6.49 -7.55 4.29
CA ARG A 48 7.97 -7.46 4.27
C ARG A 48 8.46 -6.20 4.98
N THR A 49 7.83 -5.07 4.68
CA THR A 49 8.14 -3.79 5.31
C THR A 49 7.84 -3.81 6.81
N TYR A 50 6.72 -4.41 7.20
CA TYR A 50 6.34 -4.54 8.61
C TYR A 50 7.34 -5.40 9.40
N VAL A 51 7.71 -6.59 8.90
CA VAL A 51 8.73 -7.45 9.51
C VAL A 51 10.07 -6.71 9.62
N LYS A 52 10.47 -5.95 8.60
CA LYS A 52 11.67 -5.09 8.65
C LYS A 52 11.60 -4.07 9.80
N HIS A 53 10.45 -3.40 9.97
CA HIS A 53 10.27 -2.44 11.06
C HIS A 53 10.32 -3.11 12.43
N LEU A 54 9.73 -4.30 12.58
CA LEU A 54 9.84 -5.08 13.81
C LEU A 54 11.29 -5.43 14.14
N ASN A 55 12.09 -5.81 13.16
CA ASN A 55 13.52 -6.10 13.38
C ASN A 55 14.30 -4.85 13.76
N ASN A 56 14.02 -3.73 13.11
CA ASN A 56 14.62 -2.45 13.48
C ASN A 56 14.26 -2.06 14.93
N LEU A 57 13.02 -2.31 15.35
CA LEU A 57 12.57 -2.05 16.72
C LEU A 57 13.36 -2.89 17.74
N LEU A 58 13.63 -4.17 17.42
CA LEU A 58 14.46 -5.02 18.29
C LEU A 58 15.91 -4.52 18.36
N GLU A 59 16.53 -4.33 17.19
CA GLU A 59 17.96 -4.04 17.07
C GLU A 59 18.35 -2.64 17.59
N HIS A 60 17.52 -1.63 17.31
CA HIS A 60 17.85 -0.23 17.58
C HIS A 60 17.20 0.31 18.85
N TYR A 61 16.25 -0.42 19.44
CA TYR A 61 15.58 -0.01 20.67
C TYR A 61 15.62 -1.11 21.73
N LEU A 62 14.98 -2.26 21.53
CA LEU A 62 14.89 -3.26 22.61
C LEU A 62 16.26 -3.69 23.13
N ASP A 63 17.17 -4.08 22.23
CA ASP A 63 18.47 -4.61 22.59
C ASP A 63 19.37 -3.55 23.26
N PRO A 64 19.46 -2.30 22.75
CA PRO A 64 20.11 -1.21 23.47
C PRO A 64 19.49 -0.94 24.84
N LEU A 65 18.16 -0.84 24.94
CA LEU A 65 17.50 -0.48 26.20
C LEU A 65 17.66 -1.58 27.26
N LYS A 66 17.79 -2.86 26.87
CA LYS A 66 18.12 -3.96 27.78
C LYS A 66 19.55 -3.92 28.32
N ARG A 67 20.49 -3.28 27.62
CA ARG A 67 21.90 -3.17 28.04
C ARG A 67 22.13 -2.03 29.03
N GLU A 68 21.29 -1.02 28.99
CA GLU A 68 21.37 0.15 29.85
C GLU A 68 20.57 -0.05 31.15
N THR A 69 20.88 0.73 32.20
CA THR A 69 20.27 0.58 33.53
C THR A 69 19.15 1.59 33.83
N PHE A 70 18.78 2.42 32.85
CA PHE A 70 17.79 3.49 32.99
C PHE A 70 16.34 3.00 33.12
N LEU A 71 16.02 1.77 32.66
CA LEU A 71 14.71 1.13 32.86
C LEU A 71 14.87 -0.19 33.60
N SER A 72 13.90 -0.48 34.46
CA SER A 72 13.74 -1.80 35.05
C SER A 72 13.22 -2.81 34.02
N ASN A 73 13.45 -4.10 34.28
CA ASN A 73 12.90 -5.18 33.45
C ASN A 73 11.36 -5.11 33.35
N ALA A 74 10.67 -4.63 34.38
CA ALA A 74 9.22 -4.47 34.36
C ALA A 74 8.78 -3.38 33.37
N GLU A 75 9.50 -2.26 33.30
CA GLU A 75 9.25 -1.19 32.33
C GLU A 75 9.57 -1.62 30.90
N ILE A 76 10.68 -2.34 30.69
CA ILE A 76 11.00 -2.95 29.40
C ILE A 76 9.88 -3.90 28.96
N ASN A 77 9.40 -4.77 29.85
CA ASN A 77 8.30 -5.68 29.55
C ASN A 77 6.99 -4.94 29.27
N ALA A 78 6.72 -3.82 29.94
CA ALA A 78 5.53 -3.01 29.68
C ALA A 78 5.58 -2.31 28.30
N LEU A 79 6.76 -1.91 27.83
CA LEU A 79 6.94 -1.26 26.52
C LEU A 79 6.85 -2.24 25.36
N PHE A 80 7.46 -3.42 25.51
CA PHE A 80 7.67 -4.34 24.39
C PHE A 80 6.78 -5.59 24.47
N GLY A 81 6.24 -5.94 25.64
CA GLY A 81 5.33 -7.07 25.79
C GLY A 81 5.87 -8.36 25.16
N ASN A 82 5.04 -9.01 24.36
CA ASN A 82 5.36 -10.26 23.65
C ASN A 82 5.99 -10.03 22.26
N ILE A 83 6.73 -8.92 22.05
CA ILE A 83 7.27 -8.55 20.73
C ILE A 83 8.11 -9.66 20.08
N HIS A 84 8.88 -10.42 20.85
CA HIS A 84 9.70 -11.52 20.30
C HIS A 84 8.84 -12.63 19.68
N GLU A 85 7.70 -12.95 20.29
CA GLU A 85 6.74 -13.93 19.76
C GLU A 85 6.08 -13.39 18.49
N ILE A 86 5.70 -12.12 18.49
CA ILE A 86 5.12 -11.45 17.31
C ILE A 86 6.13 -11.46 16.14
N VAL A 87 7.39 -11.06 16.37
CA VAL A 87 8.41 -11.07 15.31
C VAL A 87 8.63 -12.47 14.74
N THR A 88 8.65 -13.48 15.60
CA THR A 88 8.81 -14.88 15.18
C THR A 88 7.64 -15.33 14.32
N PHE A 89 6.42 -15.07 14.76
CA PHE A 89 5.21 -15.37 14.00
C PHE A 89 5.21 -14.65 12.65
N GLN A 90 5.49 -13.35 12.63
CA GLN A 90 5.40 -12.54 11.41
C GLN A 90 6.47 -12.91 10.38
N ARG A 91 7.66 -13.34 10.82
CA ARG A 91 8.67 -13.89 9.92
C ARG A 91 8.18 -15.17 9.24
N GLN A 92 7.55 -16.08 10.00
CA GLN A 92 6.99 -17.30 9.42
C GLN A 92 5.80 -16.99 8.50
N PHE A 93 4.95 -16.05 8.89
CA PHE A 93 3.82 -15.61 8.08
C PHE A 93 4.27 -15.01 6.75
N LEU A 94 5.26 -14.10 6.76
CA LEU A 94 5.86 -13.54 5.55
C LEU A 94 6.45 -14.64 4.65
N GLN A 95 7.21 -15.57 5.23
CA GLN A 95 7.78 -16.69 4.47
C GLN A 95 6.67 -17.47 3.75
N ASN A 96 5.58 -17.80 4.45
CA ASN A 96 4.47 -18.54 3.86
C ASN A 96 3.77 -17.74 2.74
N LEU A 97 3.67 -16.41 2.86
CA LEU A 97 3.13 -15.55 1.80
C LEU A 97 4.02 -15.54 0.56
N GLU A 98 5.34 -15.43 0.75
CA GLU A 98 6.33 -15.47 -0.34
C GLU A 98 6.28 -16.82 -1.05
N GLU A 99 6.33 -17.92 -0.29
CA GLU A 99 6.24 -19.29 -0.82
C GLU A 99 4.93 -19.52 -1.59
N ALA A 100 3.80 -19.02 -1.10
CA ALA A 100 2.52 -19.15 -1.81
C ALA A 100 2.53 -18.46 -3.17
N VAL A 101 3.10 -17.25 -3.28
CA VAL A 101 3.22 -16.52 -4.56
C VAL A 101 4.21 -17.21 -5.50
N GLU A 102 5.33 -17.71 -4.98
CA GLU A 102 6.37 -18.38 -5.76
C GLU A 102 5.96 -19.78 -6.23
N SER A 103 5.06 -20.45 -5.51
CA SER A 103 4.59 -21.80 -5.85
C SER A 103 3.82 -21.87 -7.17
N GLU A 104 3.30 -20.74 -7.65
CA GLU A 104 2.48 -20.66 -8.86
C GLU A 104 3.23 -19.94 -10.00
N PRO A 105 3.87 -20.67 -10.93
CA PRO A 105 4.76 -20.09 -11.93
C PRO A 105 4.03 -19.20 -12.95
N ASP A 106 2.72 -19.42 -13.12
CA ASP A 106 1.89 -18.62 -14.01
C ASP A 106 1.13 -17.50 -13.28
N PHE A 107 1.44 -17.25 -11.99
CA PHE A 107 0.81 -16.22 -11.18
C PHE A 107 0.66 -14.93 -11.98
N HIS A 108 1.77 -14.38 -12.50
CA HIS A 108 1.84 -13.13 -13.27
C HIS A 108 1.06 -13.11 -14.58
N LYS A 109 0.62 -14.27 -15.09
CA LYS A 109 -0.11 -14.43 -16.36
C LYS A 109 -1.61 -14.67 -16.19
N PHE A 110 -2.11 -14.65 -14.95
CA PHE A 110 -3.54 -14.79 -14.72
C PHE A 110 -4.35 -13.64 -15.31
N GLU A 111 -5.37 -14.00 -16.08
CA GLU A 111 -6.31 -13.10 -16.76
C GLU A 111 -7.68 -13.09 -16.07
N TYR A 112 -7.97 -14.11 -15.25
CA TYR A 112 -9.25 -14.30 -14.56
C TYR A 112 -9.05 -14.51 -13.06
N GLY A 113 -9.95 -13.95 -12.24
CA GLY A 113 -9.90 -14.06 -10.78
C GLY A 113 -9.94 -15.50 -10.25
N ALA A 114 -10.60 -16.42 -10.97
CA ALA A 114 -10.70 -17.83 -10.56
C ALA A 114 -9.37 -18.61 -10.61
N GLN A 115 -8.32 -18.02 -11.19
CA GLN A 115 -6.98 -18.62 -11.25
C GLN A 115 -6.19 -18.41 -9.95
N PHE A 116 -6.55 -17.38 -9.17
CA PHE A 116 -5.98 -17.14 -7.84
C PHE A 116 -6.71 -18.06 -6.85
N LYS A 117 -6.06 -19.14 -6.41
CA LYS A 117 -6.61 -20.14 -5.48
C LYS A 117 -5.78 -20.25 -4.22
#